data_AF-A0A2E0VKB3-F1
#
_entry.id   AF-A0A2E0VKB3-F1
#
_cell.length_a   1.000
_cell.length_b   1.000
_cell.length_c   1.000
_cell.angle_alpha   90.00
_cell.angle_beta   90.00
_cell.angle_gamma   90.00
#
_symmetry.space_group_name_H-M   'P 1'
#
loop_
_entity.id
_entity.type
_entity.pdbx_description
1 polymer ?
#
loop_
_entity_poly.entity_id
_entity_poly.type
_entity_poly.pdbx_seq_one_letter_code
_entity_poly.pdbx_strand_id
1 'polypeptide(L)' 'MSKSANYRIRVEPDLHQQFLDTCKAEDRPAAQVIREFMREYVNKCRFARQADLFVAEPQKAYLNEEKQ' A
#
# COMPACT_ATOMS: atom_id res chain seq x y z
N MET A 1 21.15 14.85 3.99
CA MET A 1 20.55 15.83 3.05
C MET A 1 19.41 15.15 2.29
N SER A 2 18.18 15.17 2.82
CA SER A 2 17.04 14.49 2.20
C SER A 2 16.57 15.28 0.98
N LYS A 3 16.80 14.76 -0.23
CA LYS A 3 16.27 15.31 -1.48
C LYS A 3 14.74 15.36 -1.39
N SER A 4 14.19 16.57 -1.26
CA SER A 4 12.79 16.83 -1.55
C SER A 4 12.55 16.67 -3.05
N ALA A 5 11.70 15.73 -3.44
CA ALA A 5 11.22 15.60 -4.82
C ALA A 5 9.88 16.32 -4.96
N ASN A 6 9.71 17.09 -6.04
CA ASN A 6 8.44 17.72 -6.39
C ASN A 6 7.54 16.71 -7.11
N TYR A 7 6.31 16.55 -6.65
CA TYR A 7 5.32 15.65 -7.23
C TYR A 7 4.16 16.46 -7.81
N ARG A 8 3.93 16.34 -9.12
CA ARG A 8 2.83 17.02 -9.82
C ARG A 8 2.00 15.98 -10.57
N ILE A 9 0.71 15.94 -10.29
CA ILE A 9 -0.26 15.06 -10.95
C ILE A 9 -1.47 15.87 -11.42
N ARG A 10 -2.16 15.35 -12.44
CA ARG A 10 -3.49 15.84 -12.83
C ARG A 10 -4.52 14.88 -12.27
N VAL A 11 -5.59 15.44 -11.72
CA VAL A 11 -6.73 14.71 -11.15
C VAL A 11 -8.00 15.44 -11.56
N GLU A 12 -9.13 14.76 -11.48
CA GLU A 12 -10.44 15.37 -11.70
C GLU A 12 -10.65 16.54 -10.71
N PRO A 13 -11.20 17.68 -11.18
CA PRO A 13 -11.34 18.88 -10.37
C PRO A 13 -12.25 18.65 -9.14
N ASP A 14 -13.33 17.89 -9.30
CA ASP A 14 -14.25 17.57 -8.20
C ASP A 14 -13.61 16.67 -7.15
N LEU A 15 -12.77 15.73 -7.58
CA LEU A 15 -12.03 14.85 -6.67
C LEU A 15 -11.01 15.66 -5.85
N HIS A 16 -10.31 16.58 -6.52
CA HIS A 16 -9.36 17.47 -5.85
C HIS A 16 -10.04 18.34 -4.80
N GLN A 17 -11.20 18.92 -5.13
CA GLN A 17 -11.97 19.77 -4.22
C GLN A 17 -12.43 18.97 -2.98
N GLN A 18 -13.04 17.80 -3.19
CA GLN A 18 -13.47 16.92 -2.10
C GLN A 18 -12.30 16.50 -1.20
N PHE A 19 -11.14 16.19 -1.79
CA PHE A 19 -9.95 15.83 -1.02
C PHE A 19 -9.46 17.00 -0.16
N LEU A 20 -9.42 18.21 -0.72
CA LEU A 20 -9.00 19.41 0.03
C LEU A 20 -9.98 19.74 1.15
N ASP A 21 -11.28 19.63 0.91
CA ASP A 21 -12.28 19.94 1.94
C ASP A 21 -12.28 18.93 3.07
N THR A 22 -12.06 17.64 2.75
CA THR A 22 -11.82 16.60 3.77
C THR A 22 -10.55 16.91 4.58
N CYS A 23 -9.45 17.27 3.92
CA CYS A 23 -8.21 17.62 4.61
C CYS A 23 -8.38 18.83 5.55
N LYS A 24 -9.15 19.84 5.14
CA LYS A 24 -9.48 21.00 5.98
C LYS A 24 -10.35 20.63 7.17
N ALA A 25 -11.35 19.77 6.98
CA ALA A 25 -12.22 19.31 8.06
C ALA A 25 -11.45 18.55 9.14
N GLU A 26 -10.42 17.81 8.73
CA GLU A 26 -9.52 17.07 9.62
C GLU A 26 -8.38 17.93 10.21
N ASP A 27 -8.27 19.22 9.83
CA ASP A 27 -7.15 20.13 10.15
C ASP A 27 -5.77 19.55 9.80
N ARG A 28 -5.68 18.85 8.65
CA ARG A 28 -4.46 18.18 8.20
C ARG A 28 -3.99 18.72 6.85
N PRO A 29 -2.68 19.02 6.69
CA PRO A 29 -2.16 19.43 5.40
C PRO A 29 -2.31 18.32 4.34
N ALA A 30 -2.86 18.66 3.17
CA ALA A 30 -3.02 17.72 2.05
C ALA A 30 -1.71 16.97 1.70
N ALA A 31 -0.57 17.68 1.69
CA ALA A 31 0.73 17.08 1.43
C ALA A 31 1.16 16.05 2.51
N GLN A 32 0.71 16.21 3.75
CA GLN A 32 0.92 15.22 4.80
C GLN A 32 0.10 13.96 4.51
N VAL A 33 -1.19 14.11 4.25
CA VAL A 33 -2.11 12.99 3.94
C VAL A 33 -1.61 12.20 2.73
N ILE A 34 -1.22 12.87 1.65
CA ILE A 34 -0.67 12.21 0.45
C ILE A 34 0.60 11.41 0.78
N ARG A 35 1.52 11.96 1.58
CA ARG A 35 2.75 11.24 1.96
C ARG A 35 2.45 10.01 2.82
N GLU A 36 1.49 10.09 3.72
CA GLU A 36 1.05 8.95 4.53
C GLU A 36 0.41 7.89 3.63
N PHE A 37 -0.51 8.28 2.76
CA PHE A 37 -1.18 7.39 1.82
C PHE A 37 -0.17 6.67 0.89
N MET A 38 0.83 7.39 0.38
CA MET A 38 1.91 6.80 -0.42
C MET A 38 2.72 5.76 0.38
N ARG A 39 3.07 6.05 1.63
CA ARG A 39 3.79 5.10 2.50
C ARG A 39 2.97 3.85 2.75
N GLU A 40 1.70 4.03 3.08
CA GLU A 40 0.78 2.92 3.34
C GLU A 40 0.58 2.07 2.08
N TYR A 41 0.41 2.69 0.91
CA TYR A 41 0.30 1.98 -0.36
C TYR A 41 1.55 1.17 -0.69
N VAL A 42 2.75 1.76 -0.55
CA VAL A 42 4.02 1.04 -0.76
C VAL A 42 4.16 -0.13 0.21
N ASN A 43 3.80 0.06 1.48
CA ASN A 43 3.81 -1.01 2.47
C ASN A 43 2.85 -2.12 2.07
N LYS A 44 1.59 -1.81 1.77
CA LYS A 44 0.58 -2.78 1.31
C LYS A 44 1.06 -3.58 0.09
N CYS A 45 1.61 -2.91 -0.92
CA CYS A 45 2.14 -3.59 -2.11
C CYS A 45 3.37 -4.45 -1.83
N ARG A 46 4.28 -4.01 -0.94
CA ARG A 46 5.44 -4.80 -0.51
C ARG A 46 5.01 -6.03 0.27
N PHE A 47 4.10 -5.88 1.22
CA PHE A 47 3.56 -6.99 2.01
C PHE A 47 2.75 -7.95 1.14
N ALA A 48 1.95 -7.47 0.19
CA ALA A 48 1.24 -8.35 -0.75
C ALA A 48 2.23 -9.16 -1.60
N ARG A 49 3.29 -8.52 -2.11
CA ARG A 49 4.36 -9.21 -2.86
C ARG A 49 5.17 -10.17 -1.98
N GLN A 50 5.33 -9.88 -0.70
CA GLN A 50 6.02 -10.76 0.24
C GLN A 50 5.12 -11.92 0.69
N ALA A 51 3.82 -11.69 0.89
CA ALA A 51 2.84 -12.73 1.19
C ALA A 51 2.76 -13.76 0.04
N ASP A 52 2.88 -13.29 -1.21
CA ASP A 52 2.98 -14.16 -2.39
C ASP A 52 4.23 -15.08 -2.36
N LEU A 53 5.33 -14.65 -1.72
CA LEU A 53 6.54 -15.47 -1.53
C LEU A 53 6.40 -16.52 -0.42
N PHE A 54 5.41 -16.39 0.47
CA PHE A 54 5.15 -17.31 1.57
C PHE A 54 3.86 -18.11 1.40
N VAL A 55 3.24 -18.08 0.22
CA VAL A 55 2.20 -19.06 -0.14
C VAL A 55 2.93 -20.37 -0.35
N ALA A 56 3.09 -21.10 0.76
CA ALA A 56 3.62 -22.45 0.76
C ALA A 56 2.84 -23.25 -0.27
N GLU A 57 3.55 -23.81 -1.25
CA GLU A 57 3.00 -24.91 -2.04
C GLU A 57 2.36 -25.90 -1.05
N PRO A 58 1.13 -26.37 -1.29
CA PRO A 58 0.60 -27.45 -0.47
C PRO A 58 1.55 -28.63 -0.64
N GLN A 59 2.38 -28.85 0.39
CA GLN A 59 3.32 -29.95 0.48
C GLN A 59 2.50 -31.20 0.26
N LYS A 60 2.55 -31.74 -0.97
CA LYS A 60 1.88 -32.99 -1.30
C LYS A 60 2.32 -33.99 -0.26
N ALA A 61 1.32 -34.58 0.39
CA ALA A 61 1.43 -35.53 1.46
C ALA A 61 2.44 -36.61 1.09
N TYR A 62 3.67 -36.47 1.58
CA TYR A 62 4.52 -37.62 1.87
C TYR A 62 4.04 -38.16 3.20
N LEU A 63 2.82 -38.72 3.21
CA LEU A 63 2.42 -39.62 4.27
C LEU A 63 2.80 -41.02 3.80
N ASN A 64 3.78 -41.56 4.50
CA ASN A 64 4.38 -42.84 4.28
C ASN A 64 3.34 -43.96 4.40
N GLU A 65 3.17 -44.75 3.35
CA GLU A 65 2.66 -46.11 3.47
C GLU A 65 3.87 -47.05 3.58
N GLU A 66 4.49 -47.07 4.76
CA GLU A 66 5.27 -48.22 5.18
C GLU A 66 4.32 -49.25 5.82
N LYS A 67 4.25 -50.41 5.14
CA LYS A 67 4.08 -51.76 5.70
C LYS A 67 2.73 -52.13 6.31
N GLN A 68 2.00 -52.97 5.57
CA GLN A 68 1.83 -54.39 5.93
C GLN A 68 1.47 -55.24 4.72
#